data_AF-A0A6T7V196-F1
#
_entry.id   AF-A0A6T7V196-F1
#
_cell.length_a   1.000
_cell.length_b   1.000
_cell.length_c   1.000
_cell.angle_alpha   90.00
_cell.angle_beta   90.00
_cell.angle_gamma   90.00
#
_symmetry.space_group_name_H-M   'P 1'
#
loop_
_entity.id
_entity.type
_entity.pdbx_description
1 polymer ?
#
loop_
_entity_poly.entity_id
_entity_poly.type
_entity_poly.pdbx_seq_one_letter_code
_entity_poly.pdbx_strand_id
1 'polypeptide(L)'
;GNNLYGEEMVARLEQREGLEAFILMQRILPPVQQGLMMRGGEFVTAPTLSELGVYGTFLRKGDEVLMNRQAGHLLRTKSADSNEGGVAAGFAVIDSPFLADN
;
A
#
# COMPACT_ATOMS: atom_id res chain seq x y z
N GLY A 1 -2.27 -11.44 -2.25
CA GLY A 1 -0.86 -11.08 -2.11
C GLY A 1 -0.06 -11.76 -3.16
N ASN A 2 0.74 -10.99 -3.91
CA ASN A 2 1.66 -11.53 -4.91
C ASN A 2 3.13 -11.29 -4.51
N ASN A 3 3.36 -10.62 -3.38
CA ASN A 3 4.69 -10.24 -2.91
C ASN A 3 5.21 -11.31 -1.94
N LEU A 4 6.52 -11.53 -1.95
CA LEU A 4 7.21 -12.40 -1.01
C LEU A 4 8.00 -11.55 -0.03
N TYR A 5 7.97 -11.91 1.25
CA TYR A 5 8.66 -11.20 2.33
C TYR A 5 9.43 -12.18 3.21
N GLY A 6 10.45 -11.69 3.92
CA GLY A 6 11.17 -12.47 4.92
C GLY A 6 11.70 -13.81 4.37
N GLU A 7 11.42 -14.89 5.07
CA GLU A 7 11.90 -16.24 4.72
C GLU A 7 11.40 -16.72 3.36
N GLU A 8 10.16 -16.39 2.96
CA GLU A 8 9.62 -16.77 1.65
C GLU A 8 10.40 -16.11 0.50
N MET A 9 10.80 -14.86 0.69
CA MET A 9 11.64 -14.14 -0.27
C MET A 9 13.04 -14.77 -0.35
N VAL A 10 13.63 -15.12 0.80
CA VAL A 10 14.95 -15.78 0.84
C VAL A 10 14.89 -17.12 0.09
N ALA A 11 13.91 -17.97 0.43
CA ALA A 11 13.72 -19.26 -0.22
C ALA A 11 13.51 -19.12 -1.73
N ARG A 12 12.76 -18.09 -2.17
CA ARG A 12 12.57 -17.83 -3.60
C ARG A 12 13.86 -17.39 -4.30
N LEU A 13 14.66 -16.54 -3.67
CA LEU A 13 15.92 -16.05 -4.23
C LEU A 13 16.97 -17.17 -4.34
N GLU A 14 16.99 -18.11 -3.39
CA GLU A 14 17.89 -19.26 -3.40
C GLU A 14 17.67 -20.21 -4.59
N GLN A 15 16.44 -20.28 -5.11
CA GLN A 15 16.12 -21.11 -6.30
C GLN A 15 16.83 -20.63 -7.57
N ARG A 16 17.21 -19.34 -7.67
CA ARG A 16 17.89 -18.67 -8.80
C ARG A 16 17.19 -18.69 -10.17
N GLU A 17 16.39 -19.69 -10.48
CA GLU A 17 15.64 -19.83 -11.73
C GLU A 17 14.38 -18.94 -11.71
N GLY A 18 13.98 -18.40 -12.87
CA GLY A 18 12.74 -17.64 -13.04
C GLY A 18 12.69 -16.30 -12.30
N LEU A 19 13.83 -15.76 -11.86
CA LEU A 19 13.91 -14.50 -11.12
C LEU A 19 13.61 -13.28 -12.00
N GLU A 20 13.70 -13.40 -13.32
CA GLU A 20 13.35 -12.36 -14.29
C GLU A 20 11.88 -11.93 -14.24
N ALA A 21 11.01 -12.74 -13.63
CA ALA A 21 9.61 -12.40 -13.39
C ALA A 21 9.41 -11.48 -12.17
N PHE A 22 10.47 -11.16 -11.43
CA PHE A 22 10.43 -10.42 -10.17
C PHE A 22 11.29 -9.15 -10.23
N ILE A 23 10.92 -8.17 -9.41
CA ILE A 23 11.78 -7.04 -9.08
C ILE A 23 12.04 -7.03 -7.57
N LEU A 24 13.25 -6.65 -7.17
CA LEU A 24 13.57 -6.41 -5.77
C LEU A 24 13.36 -4.93 -5.45
N MET A 25 12.64 -4.65 -4.37
CA MET A 25 12.36 -3.30 -3.91
C MET A 25 12.78 -3.17 -2.44
N GLN A 26 13.42 -2.05 -2.10
CA GLN A 26 13.71 -1.73 -0.71
C GLN A 26 12.40 -1.61 0.09
N ARG A 27 12.30 -2.32 1.21
CA ARG A 27 11.15 -2.24 2.10
C ARG A 27 11.10 -0.85 2.75
N ILE A 28 9.97 -0.17 2.57
CA ILE A 28 9.68 1.09 3.27
C ILE A 28 9.18 0.77 4.68
N LEU A 29 9.73 1.45 5.69
CA LEU A 29 9.38 1.29 7.10
C LEU A 29 8.81 2.62 7.64
N PRO A 30 7.51 2.89 7.46
CA PRO A 30 6.91 4.13 7.96
C PRO A 30 6.73 4.09 9.49
N PRO A 31 6.54 5.25 10.15
CA PRO A 31 6.24 5.29 11.57
C PRO A 31 4.94 4.53 11.89
N VAL A 32 5.00 3.68 12.92
CA VAL A 32 3.82 2.96 13.42
C VAL A 32 2.94 3.93 14.21
N GLN A 33 1.63 3.87 14.01
CA GLN A 33 0.65 4.65 14.76
C GLN A 33 -0.40 3.72 15.38
N GLN A 34 -0.92 4.06 16.55
CA GLN A 34 -2.07 3.33 17.11
C GLN A 34 -3.34 3.77 16.37
N GLY A 35 -4.01 2.82 15.72
CA GLY A 35 -5.22 3.06 14.93
C GLY A 35 -6.38 2.21 15.41
N LEU A 36 -7.59 2.73 15.26
CA LEU A 36 -8.85 2.00 15.48
C LEU A 36 -9.35 1.48 14.13
N MET A 37 -9.28 0.16 13.92
CA MET A 37 -9.71 -0.47 12.67
C MET A 37 -11.11 -1.05 12.84
N MET A 38 -12.10 -0.55 12.09
CA MET A 38 -13.47 -1.03 12.13
C MET A 38 -13.81 -1.90 10.90
N ARG A 39 -14.45 -3.04 11.11
CA ARG A 39 -14.96 -3.92 10.06
C ARG A 39 -16.19 -4.69 10.54
N GLY A 40 -17.24 -4.73 9.73
CA GLY A 40 -18.43 -5.53 10.03
C GLY A 40 -19.14 -5.13 11.34
N GLY A 41 -18.97 -3.89 11.80
CA GLY A 41 -19.52 -3.41 13.08
C GLY A 41 -18.63 -3.69 14.30
N GLU A 42 -17.52 -4.41 14.13
CA GLU A 42 -16.53 -4.64 15.19
C GLU A 42 -15.32 -3.73 14.99
N PHE A 43 -14.66 -3.35 16.08
CA PHE A 43 -13.44 -2.55 16.04
C PHE A 43 -12.31 -3.21 16.82
N VAL A 44 -11.09 -2.99 16.34
CA VAL A 44 -9.85 -3.43 16.98
C VAL A 44 -8.88 -2.27 17.01
N THR A 45 -8.30 -1.99 18.18
CA THR A 45 -7.16 -1.08 18.30
C THR A 45 -5.88 -1.86 18.03
N ALA A 46 -5.05 -1.38 17.11
CA ALA A 46 -3.82 -2.06 16.73
C ALA A 46 -2.73 -1.05 16.32
N PRO A 47 -1.44 -1.44 16.42
CA PRO A 47 -0.38 -0.75 15.69
C PRO A 47 -0.66 -0.84 14.19
N THR A 48 -0.60 0.28 13.51
CA THR A 48 -0.98 0.42 12.10
C THR A 48 0.06 1.15 11.28
N LEU A 49 0.02 0.90 9.98
CA LEU A 49 0.80 1.58 8.95
C LEU A 49 -0.18 2.07 7.88
N SER A 50 0.02 3.32 7.43
CA SER A 50 -0.80 3.94 6.40
C SER A 50 -0.03 4.10 5.09
N GLU A 51 -0.73 3.91 3.98
CA GLU A 51 -0.21 4.04 2.62
C GLU A 51 -1.07 5.06 1.86
N LEU A 52 -0.47 6.19 1.49
CA LEU A 52 -1.14 7.28 0.77
C LEU A 52 -1.05 7.04 -0.74
N GLY A 53 -2.20 6.82 -1.37
CA GLY A 53 -2.35 6.85 -2.83
C GLY A 53 -2.82 8.22 -3.30
N VAL A 54 -2.24 8.72 -4.39
CA VAL A 54 -2.67 9.95 -5.07
C VAL A 54 -3.14 9.58 -6.47
N TYR A 55 -4.39 9.92 -6.80
CA TYR A 55 -4.95 9.66 -8.12
C TYR A 55 -4.46 10.69 -9.13
N GLY A 56 -4.11 10.23 -10.32
CA GLY A 56 -3.77 11.08 -11.47
C GLY A 56 -4.70 10.78 -12.65
N THR A 57 -5.17 11.82 -13.32
CA THR A 57 -5.94 11.72 -14.56
C THR A 57 -5.13 12.31 -15.71
N PHE A 58 -4.95 11.53 -16.78
CA PHE A 58 -4.16 11.91 -17.95
C PHE A 58 -4.91 11.63 -19.25
N LEU A 59 -4.95 12.60 -20.16
CA LEU A 59 -5.53 12.50 -21.49
C LEU A 59 -4.61 13.17 -22.51
N ARG A 60 -4.33 12.49 -23.61
CA ARG A 60 -3.56 13.04 -24.73
C ARG A 60 -4.17 12.66 -26.07
N LYS A 61 -3.87 13.46 -27.10
CA LYS A 61 -4.19 13.20 -28.50
C LYS A 61 -2.92 13.38 -29.34
N GLY A 62 -2.32 12.28 -29.79
CA GLY A 62 -0.98 12.32 -30.37
C GLY A 62 0.03 12.86 -29.34
N ASP A 63 0.77 13.89 -29.71
CA ASP A 63 1.75 14.55 -28.84
C ASP A 63 1.14 15.67 -27.99
N GLU A 64 -0.12 16.03 -28.22
CA GLU A 64 -0.83 17.05 -27.46
C GLU A 64 -1.38 16.46 -26.15
N VAL A 65 -0.90 16.97 -25.01
CA VAL A 65 -1.45 16.65 -23.68
C VAL A 65 -2.67 17.53 -23.44
N LEU A 66 -3.86 16.92 -23.47
CA LEU A 66 -5.14 17.61 -23.25
C LEU A 66 -5.45 17.76 -21.75
N MET A 67 -4.99 16.81 -20.93
CA MET A 67 -5.17 16.84 -19.48
C MET A 67 -4.05 16.07 -18.78
N ASN A 68 -3.51 16.64 -17.71
CA ASN A 68 -2.62 15.97 -16.76
C ASN A 68 -2.83 16.62 -15.38
N ARG A 69 -3.57 15.95 -14.49
CA ARG A 69 -3.98 16.53 -13.20
C ARG A 69 -3.98 15.49 -12.09
N GLN A 70 -3.74 15.95 -10.87
CA GLN A 70 -4.05 15.21 -9.65
C GLN A 70 -5.58 15.22 -9.43
N ALA A 71 -6.13 14.10 -9.00
CA ALA A 71 -7.58 13.81 -9.01
C ALA A 71 -8.08 13.23 -7.68
N GLY A 72 -7.51 13.69 -6.57
CA GLY A 72 -7.84 13.21 -5.22
C GLY A 72 -6.80 12.23 -4.65
N HIS A 73 -7.15 11.63 -3.53
CA HIS A 73 -6.29 10.72 -2.79
C HIS A 73 -7.10 9.59 -2.14
N LEU A 74 -6.41 8.55 -1.72
CA LEU A 74 -6.94 7.47 -0.90
C LEU A 74 -5.86 7.09 0.12
N LEU A 75 -6.18 7.18 1.40
CA LEU A 75 -5.35 6.59 2.44
C LEU A 75 -5.88 5.19 2.74
N ARG A 76 -4.98 4.20 2.76
CA ARG A 76 -5.27 2.85 3.22
C ARG A 76 -4.45 2.59 4.46
N THR A 77 -5.07 2.03 5.48
CA THR A 77 -4.41 1.73 6.75
C THR A 77 -4.56 0.25 7.06
N LYS A 78 -3.46 -0.40 7.45
CA LYS A 78 -3.42 -1.82 7.81
C LYS A 78 -2.73 -2.02 9.15
N SER A 79 -2.92 -3.18 9.77
CA SER A 79 -2.10 -3.58 10.91
C SER A 79 -0.62 -3.63 10.50
N ALA A 80 0.26 -3.17 11.39
CA ALA A 80 1.71 -3.15 11.18
C ALA A 80 2.30 -4.55 10.98
N ASP A 81 1.65 -5.57 11.53
CA ASP A 81 2.07 -6.97 11.44
C ASP A 81 1.68 -7.62 10.10
N SER A 82 0.88 -6.94 9.27
CA SER A 82 0.41 -7.47 8.01
C SER A 82 1.33 -7.12 6.84
N ASN A 83 1.77 -8.14 6.10
CA ASN A 83 2.51 -7.96 4.85
C ASN A 83 1.61 -7.59 3.66
N GLU A 84 0.29 -7.82 3.78
CA GLU A 84 -0.70 -7.55 2.72
C GLU A 84 -1.47 -6.26 2.99
N GLY A 85 -1.92 -5.56 1.93
CA GLY A 85 -2.54 -4.23 2.05
C GLY A 85 -3.86 -4.05 1.30
N GLY A 86 -4.42 -5.13 0.74
CA GLY A 86 -5.65 -5.05 -0.04
C GLY A 86 -6.88 -4.80 0.83
N VAL A 87 -7.63 -3.73 0.57
CA VAL A 87 -8.91 -3.44 1.24
C VAL A 87 -9.95 -4.51 0.86
N ALA A 88 -10.12 -4.76 -0.44
CA ALA A 88 -11.07 -5.77 -0.93
C ALA A 88 -10.75 -7.19 -0.47
N ALA A 89 -9.46 -7.48 -0.23
CA ALA A 89 -9.00 -8.76 0.30
C ALA A 89 -9.10 -8.84 1.85
N GLY A 90 -9.52 -7.77 2.51
CA GLY A 90 -9.70 -7.75 3.96
C GLY A 90 -8.40 -7.55 4.76
N PHE A 91 -7.33 -7.02 4.18
CA PHE A 91 -6.09 -6.75 4.94
C PHE A 91 -5.95 -5.30 5.42
N ALA A 92 -6.69 -4.38 4.82
CA ALA A 92 -6.66 -2.96 5.15
C ALA A 92 -8.08 -2.40 5.36
N VAL A 93 -8.14 -1.19 5.92
CA VAL A 93 -9.33 -0.33 5.99
C VAL A 93 -9.06 0.96 5.19
N ILE A 94 -10.15 1.64 4.83
CA ILE A 94 -10.09 2.97 4.21
C ILE A 94 -9.89 4.00 5.32
N ASP A 95 -9.06 5.01 5.05
CA ASP A 95 -8.70 6.04 6.02
C ASP A 95 -8.65 7.43 5.35
N SER A 96 -8.45 8.48 6.14
CA SER A 96 -8.27 9.86 5.68
C SER A 96 -6.97 10.45 6.24
N PRO A 97 -6.19 11.20 5.44
CA PRO A 97 -4.97 11.83 5.95
C PRO A 97 -5.32 12.96 6.92
N PHE A 98 -4.69 12.94 8.09
CA PHE A 98 -4.66 14.08 8.99
C PHE A 98 -3.37 14.87 8.74
N LEU A 99 -3.50 16.09 8.25
CA LEU A 99 -2.35 16.99 8.07
C LEU A 99 -1.96 17.54 9.44
N ALA A 100 -0.83 17.06 9.97
CA ALA A 100 -0.27 17.57 11.20
C ALA A 100 0.73 18.71 10.89
N ASP A 101 0.66 19.78 11.67
CA ASP A 101 1.70 20.80 11.69
C ASP A 101 2.90 20.24 12.46
N ASN A 102 4.11 20.43 11.92
CA ASN A 102 5.38 20.09 12.58
C ASN A 102 5.90 21.27 13.39
#